data_AF-A0A4P2Q239-F1
#
_entry.id   AF-A0A4P2Q239-F1
#
_cell.length_a   1.000
_cell.length_b   1.000
_cell.length_c   1.000
_cell.angle_alpha   90.00
_cell.angle_beta   90.00
_cell.angle_gamma   90.00
#
_symmetry.space_group_name_H-M   'P 1'
#
loop_
_entity.id
_entity.type
_entity.pdbx_description
1 polymer ?
#
loop_
_entity_poly.entity_id
_entity_poly.type
_entity_poly.pdbx_seq_one_letter_code
_entity_poly.pdbx_strand_id
1 'polypeptide(L)'
;MGDDNPTRCERCGMRVPVGKKYCRACKGALGLAAPISRAVSTGASGPQQNPSALAAFLACGLMLGIVLLIHACDSWWQNLGSEEQARRRVQEEAWRRENLAREQEQRRRREAEDEEKQHKAQLAALEARRPPAERASLAVAALSHDGGEPKRAYCRARGLLDPIEAKDRAAPDVRKALALMKAKEAPLLRAERAEFEKLRGLLCRDGTMSPTCRCHGPHRGCCSHHRGVAGCEPLPTEVSCP
;
A
#
# COMPACT_ATOMS: atom_id res chain seq x y z
N MET A 1 -12.13 34.53 -24.38
CA MET A 1 -12.23 33.51 -25.44
C MET A 1 -12.05 32.19 -24.73
N GLY A 2 -13.07 31.50 -24.26
CA GLY A 2 -14.34 31.13 -24.88
C GLY A 2 -14.45 29.64 -24.53
N ASP A 3 -14.87 29.36 -23.30
CA ASP A 3 -14.93 27.99 -22.77
C ASP A 3 -16.00 27.20 -23.53
N ASP A 4 -15.59 26.50 -24.58
CA ASP A 4 -16.40 25.48 -25.25
C ASP A 4 -16.53 24.26 -24.33
N ASN A 5 -17.27 24.42 -23.24
CA ASN A 5 -17.56 23.33 -22.33
C ASN A 5 -18.51 22.34 -23.04
N PRO A 6 -18.07 21.10 -23.33
CA PRO A 6 -18.91 20.16 -24.05
C PRO A 6 -20.15 19.82 -23.22
N THR A 7 -21.32 20.15 -23.74
CA THR A 7 -22.62 19.76 -23.16
C THR A 7 -22.64 18.24 -22.95
N ARG A 8 -22.90 17.81 -21.70
CA ARG A 8 -23.08 16.40 -21.34
C ARG A 8 -24.58 16.06 -21.30
N CYS A 9 -24.92 14.83 -21.65
CA CYS A 9 -26.30 14.35 -21.60
C CYS A 9 -26.78 14.32 -20.15
N GLU A 10 -27.91 14.97 -19.86
CA GLU A 10 -28.48 15.07 -18.50
C GLU A 10 -28.84 13.71 -17.89
N ARG A 11 -29.04 12.66 -18.72
CA ARG A 11 -29.45 11.33 -18.26
C ARG A 11 -28.28 10.37 -18.00
N CYS A 12 -27.22 10.42 -18.81
CA CYS A 12 -26.12 9.43 -18.73
C CYS A 12 -24.71 10.04 -18.69
N GLY A 13 -24.57 11.36 -18.73
CA GLY A 13 -23.29 12.05 -18.59
C GLY A 13 -22.33 11.96 -19.80
N MET A 14 -22.71 11.31 -20.90
CA MET A 14 -21.91 11.24 -22.13
C MET A 14 -21.92 12.56 -22.90
N ARG A 15 -20.85 12.87 -23.66
CA ARG A 15 -20.77 14.08 -24.50
C ARG A 15 -21.87 14.09 -25.56
N VAL A 16 -22.51 15.25 -25.75
CA VAL A 16 -23.53 15.48 -26.76
C VAL A 16 -23.18 16.69 -27.64
N PRO A 17 -23.60 16.70 -28.91
CA PRO A 17 -23.37 17.84 -29.80
C PRO A 17 -23.93 19.12 -29.20
N VAL A 18 -23.27 20.25 -29.47
CA VAL A 18 -23.67 21.58 -28.99
C VAL A 18 -25.14 21.85 -29.36
N GLY A 19 -25.95 22.25 -28.37
CA GLY A 19 -27.38 22.53 -28.53
C GLY A 19 -28.33 21.34 -28.36
N LYS A 20 -27.84 20.14 -27.98
CA LYS A 20 -28.68 18.95 -27.71
C LYS A 20 -28.63 18.57 -26.21
N LYS A 21 -29.79 18.34 -25.58
CA LYS A 21 -29.88 17.92 -24.16
C LYS A 21 -29.65 16.40 -23.92
N TYR A 22 -29.89 15.56 -24.93
CA TYR A 22 -29.88 14.09 -24.79
C TYR A 22 -29.07 13.40 -25.89
N CYS A 23 -28.35 12.32 -25.55
CA CYS A 23 -27.59 11.52 -26.53
C CYS A 23 -28.49 10.58 -27.34
N ARG A 24 -27.98 10.09 -28.48
CA ARG A 24 -28.75 9.27 -29.44
C ARG A 24 -29.32 7.99 -28.79
N ALA A 25 -28.55 7.36 -27.89
CA ALA A 25 -28.99 6.18 -27.14
C ALA A 25 -30.16 6.51 -26.19
N CYS A 26 -30.08 7.61 -25.44
CA CYS A 26 -31.15 8.04 -24.54
C CYS A 26 -32.41 8.50 -25.29
N LYS A 27 -32.27 9.03 -26.51
CA LYS A 27 -33.42 9.38 -27.36
C LYS A 27 -34.16 8.14 -27.88
N GLY A 28 -33.45 7.06 -28.21
CA GLY A 28 -34.08 5.79 -28.61
C GLY A 28 -34.92 5.17 -27.49
N ALA A 29 -34.47 5.31 -26.24
CA ALA A 29 -35.19 4.83 -25.06
C ALA A 29 -36.43 5.66 -24.69
N LEU A 30 -36.63 6.85 -25.28
CA LEU A 30 -37.79 7.72 -25.04
C LEU A 30 -38.96 7.47 -26.01
N GLY A 31 -38.88 6.46 -26.87
CA GLY A 31 -40.06 5.97 -27.59
C GLY A 31 -40.73 6.99 -28.53
N LEU A 32 -39.98 7.94 -29.09
CA LEU A 32 -40.46 8.72 -30.25
C LEU A 32 -40.37 7.82 -31.48
N ALA A 33 -41.39 6.96 -31.61
CA ALA A 33 -41.60 6.04 -32.70
C ALA A 33 -41.65 6.78 -34.05
N ALA A 34 -40.98 6.19 -35.05
CA ALA A 34 -41.21 6.51 -36.45
C ALA A 34 -42.67 6.14 -36.81
N PRO A 35 -43.33 6.90 -37.71
CA PRO A 35 -44.68 6.59 -38.15
C PRO A 35 -44.71 5.21 -38.83
N ILE A 36 -45.59 4.36 -38.30
CA ILE A 36 -45.91 3.04 -38.81
C ILE A 36 -46.46 3.19 -40.23
N SER A 37 -45.81 2.49 -41.17
CA SER A 37 -46.21 2.37 -42.57
C SER A 37 -47.66 1.93 -42.70
N ARG A 38 -48.39 2.65 -43.57
CA ARG A 38 -49.75 2.33 -44.02
C ARG A 38 -49.85 0.86 -44.45
N ALA A 39 -50.69 0.08 -43.76
CA ALA A 39 -51.21 -1.16 -44.28
C ALA A 39 -52.26 -0.85 -45.36
N VAL A 40 -52.00 -1.33 -46.58
CA VAL A 40 -52.94 -1.32 -47.71
C VAL A 40 -53.95 -2.44 -47.48
N SER A 41 -55.21 -2.07 -47.30
CA SER A 41 -56.34 -2.98 -47.21
C SER A 41 -56.71 -3.45 -48.63
N THR A 42 -56.21 -4.60 -49.06
CA THR A 42 -56.73 -5.28 -50.26
C THR A 42 -58.03 -5.99 -49.91
N GLY A 43 -59.13 -5.53 -50.53
CA GLY A 43 -60.43 -6.16 -50.44
C GLY A 43 -60.44 -7.54 -51.08
N ALA A 44 -60.71 -8.55 -50.26
CA ALA A 44 -61.08 -9.88 -50.72
C ALA A 44 -62.54 -10.13 -50.32
N SER A 45 -63.44 -10.12 -51.31
CA SER A 45 -64.82 -10.56 -51.20
C SER A 45 -64.82 -12.08 -51.00
N GLY A 46 -64.89 -12.50 -49.74
CA GLY A 46 -65.00 -13.91 -49.32
C GLY A 46 -66.43 -14.28 -48.90
N PRO A 47 -66.78 -15.58 -49.01
CA PRO A 47 -68.15 -16.10 -49.05
C PRO A 47 -68.86 -16.05 -47.70
N GLN A 48 -70.19 -16.10 -47.74
CA GLN A 48 -71.14 -16.12 -46.61
C GLN A 48 -70.67 -17.05 -45.46
N GLN A 49 -70.20 -16.43 -44.37
CA GLN A 49 -69.53 -17.11 -43.26
C GLN A 49 -70.52 -17.50 -42.17
N ASN A 50 -70.46 -18.75 -41.71
CA ASN A 50 -71.13 -19.22 -40.51
C ASN A 50 -70.43 -18.60 -39.28
N PRO A 51 -71.12 -17.77 -38.47
CA PRO A 51 -70.50 -17.02 -37.36
C PRO A 51 -69.89 -17.93 -36.28
N SER A 52 -70.38 -19.17 -36.15
CA SER A 52 -69.85 -20.17 -35.23
C SER A 52 -68.46 -20.68 -35.61
N ALA A 53 -68.16 -20.80 -36.90
CA ALA A 53 -66.85 -21.28 -37.37
C ALA A 53 -65.75 -20.23 -37.12
N LEU A 54 -66.05 -18.95 -37.36
CA LEU A 54 -65.12 -17.85 -37.09
C LEU A 54 -64.77 -17.75 -35.60
N ALA A 55 -65.77 -17.89 -34.72
CA ALA A 55 -65.54 -17.87 -33.28
C ALA A 55 -64.59 -19.01 -32.85
N ALA A 56 -64.76 -20.21 -33.41
CA ALA A 56 -63.87 -21.34 -33.14
C ALA A 56 -62.43 -21.10 -33.65
N PHE A 57 -62.26 -20.53 -34.85
CA PHE A 57 -60.93 -20.20 -35.38
C PHE A 57 -60.22 -19.13 -34.55
N LEU A 58 -60.94 -18.11 -34.09
CA LEU A 58 -60.39 -17.07 -33.20
C LEU A 58 -59.98 -17.67 -31.84
N ALA A 59 -60.79 -18.54 -31.25
CA ALA A 59 -60.46 -19.21 -29.99
C ALA A 59 -59.22 -20.12 -30.13
N CYS A 60 -59.13 -20.94 -31.18
CA CYS A 60 -57.97 -21.77 -31.45
C CYS A 60 -56.70 -20.93 -31.73
N GLY A 61 -56.84 -19.83 -32.48
CA GLY A 61 -55.75 -18.89 -32.73
C GLY A 61 -55.23 -18.22 -31.45
N LEU A 62 -56.13 -17.82 -30.54
CA LEU A 62 -55.78 -17.27 -29.24
C LEU A 62 -55.01 -18.29 -28.39
N MET A 63 -55.48 -19.54 -28.31
CA MET A 63 -54.82 -20.60 -27.55
C MET A 63 -53.44 -20.93 -28.10
N LEU A 64 -53.29 -21.05 -29.41
CA LEU A 64 -51.99 -21.24 -30.05
C LEU A 64 -51.05 -20.06 -29.79
N GLY A 65 -51.57 -18.83 -29.85
CA GLY A 65 -50.82 -17.62 -29.51
C GLY A 65 -50.29 -17.64 -28.08
N ILE A 66 -51.12 -18.05 -27.11
CA ILE A 66 -50.72 -18.18 -25.70
C ILE A 66 -49.62 -19.24 -25.53
N VAL A 67 -49.76 -20.41 -26.17
CA VAL A 67 -48.75 -21.49 -26.09
C VAL A 67 -47.40 -21.02 -26.67
N LEU A 68 -47.41 -20.34 -27.81
CA LEU A 68 -46.19 -19.78 -28.41
C LEU A 68 -45.56 -18.70 -27.52
N LEU A 69 -46.37 -17.87 -26.87
CA LEU A 69 -45.91 -16.82 -25.96
C LEU A 69 -45.27 -17.44 -24.70
N ILE A 70 -45.85 -18.50 -24.14
CA ILE A 70 -45.26 -19.26 -23.02
C ILE A 70 -43.92 -19.88 -23.44
N HIS A 71 -43.84 -20.54 -24.60
CA HIS A 71 -42.58 -21.11 -25.09
C HIS A 71 -41.52 -20.04 -25.36
N ALA A 72 -41.90 -18.89 -25.91
CA ALA A 72 -40.99 -17.77 -26.11
C ALA A 72 -40.48 -17.23 -24.76
N CYS A 73 -41.36 -17.06 -23.77
CA CYS A 73 -40.99 -16.66 -22.42
C CYS A 73 -40.05 -17.66 -21.73
N ASP A 74 -40.32 -18.96 -21.83
CA ASP A 74 -39.46 -19.99 -21.23
C ASP A 74 -38.08 -20.03 -21.89
N SER A 75 -38.02 -19.99 -23.23
CA SER A 75 -36.75 -19.92 -23.97
C SER A 75 -35.94 -18.66 -23.64
N TRP A 76 -36.61 -17.51 -23.48
CA TRP A 76 -35.98 -16.26 -23.08
C TRP A 76 -35.44 -16.33 -21.65
N TRP A 77 -36.21 -16.91 -20.73
CA TRP A 77 -35.80 -17.10 -19.34
C TRP A 77 -34.58 -18.02 -19.21
N GLN A 78 -34.57 -19.13 -19.96
CA GLN A 78 -33.42 -20.04 -19.99
C GLN A 78 -32.17 -19.38 -20.57
N ASN A 79 -32.31 -18.53 -21.59
CA ASN A 79 -31.19 -17.79 -22.17
C ASN A 79 -30.63 -16.72 -21.20
N LEU A 80 -31.48 -16.04 -20.43
CA LEU A 80 -31.02 -15.12 -19.39
C LEU A 80 -30.20 -15.83 -18.31
N GLY A 81 -30.64 -17.02 -17.88
CA GLY A 81 -29.92 -17.82 -16.90
C GLY A 81 -28.56 -18.30 -17.41
N SER A 82 -28.46 -18.72 -18.67
CA SER A 82 -27.20 -19.20 -19.26
C SER A 82 -26.19 -18.07 -19.44
N GLU A 83 -26.63 -16.87 -19.84
CA GLU A 83 -25.76 -15.69 -19.94
C GLU A 83 -25.21 -15.25 -18.58
N GLU A 84 -26.04 -15.26 -17.53
CA GLU A 84 -25.58 -14.90 -16.19
C GLU A 84 -24.57 -15.93 -15.65
N GLN A 85 -24.80 -17.22 -15.89
CA GLN A 85 -23.85 -18.27 -15.54
C GLN A 85 -22.52 -18.12 -16.30
N ALA A 86 -22.56 -17.80 -17.59
CA ALA A 86 -21.35 -17.56 -18.38
C ALA A 86 -20.55 -16.36 -17.82
N ARG A 87 -21.22 -15.26 -17.46
CA ARG A 87 -20.57 -14.09 -16.85
C ARG A 87 -19.94 -14.43 -15.50
N ARG A 88 -20.62 -15.22 -14.65
CA ARG A 88 -20.09 -15.67 -13.37
C ARG A 88 -18.84 -16.53 -13.53
N ARG A 89 -18.83 -17.46 -14.51
CA ARG A 89 -17.63 -18.28 -14.81
C ARG A 89 -16.45 -17.43 -15.25
N VAL A 90 -16.67 -16.47 -16.16
CA VAL A 90 -15.60 -15.55 -16.61
C VAL A 90 -15.08 -14.69 -15.45
N GLN A 91 -15.96 -14.18 -14.59
CA GLN A 91 -15.56 -13.43 -13.40
C GLN A 91 -14.79 -14.30 -12.40
N GLU A 92 -15.22 -15.53 -12.18
CA GLU A 92 -14.54 -16.48 -11.29
C GLU A 92 -13.17 -16.87 -11.82
N GLU A 93 -13.03 -17.14 -13.12
CA GLU A 93 -11.75 -17.41 -13.76
C GLU A 93 -10.80 -16.20 -13.68
N ALA A 94 -11.32 -14.99 -13.90
CA ALA A 94 -10.54 -13.76 -13.77
C ALA A 94 -10.04 -13.58 -12.33
N TRP A 95 -10.91 -13.79 -11.34
CA TRP A 95 -10.57 -13.73 -9.92
C TRP A 95 -9.53 -14.80 -9.52
N ARG A 96 -9.67 -16.04 -10.02
CA ARG A 96 -8.69 -17.12 -9.80
C ARG A 96 -7.32 -16.78 -10.39
N ARG A 97 -7.29 -16.21 -11.61
CA ARG A 97 -6.03 -15.77 -12.26
C ARG A 97 -5.36 -14.66 -11.48
N GLU A 98 -6.13 -13.67 -11.01
CA GLU A 98 -5.60 -12.57 -10.22
C GLU A 98 -5.02 -13.06 -8.88
N ASN A 99 -5.72 -13.94 -8.17
CA ASN A 99 -5.23 -14.49 -6.92
C ASN A 99 -3.98 -15.33 -7.09
N LEU A 100 -3.91 -16.16 -8.14
CA LEU A 100 -2.71 -16.93 -8.46
C LEU A 100 -1.53 -15.99 -8.73
N ALA A 101 -1.75 -14.91 -9.48
CA ALA A 101 -0.70 -13.91 -9.74
C ALA A 101 -0.24 -13.21 -8.46
N ARG A 102 -1.16 -12.84 -7.56
CA ARG A 102 -0.83 -12.27 -6.24
C ARG A 102 -0.04 -13.25 -5.37
N GLU A 103 -0.39 -14.53 -5.38
CA GLU A 103 0.34 -15.55 -4.62
C GLU A 103 1.77 -15.74 -5.17
N GLN A 104 1.93 -15.79 -6.50
CA GLN A 104 3.23 -15.89 -7.15
C GLN A 104 4.11 -14.66 -6.86
N GLU A 105 3.55 -13.46 -6.91
CA GLU A 105 4.23 -12.21 -6.54
C GLU A 105 4.70 -12.25 -5.08
N GLN A 106 3.83 -12.71 -4.15
CA GLN A 106 4.20 -12.84 -2.73
C GLN A 106 5.31 -13.88 -2.51
N ARG A 107 5.28 -15.02 -3.22
CA ARG A 107 6.35 -16.03 -3.15
C ARG A 107 7.68 -15.45 -3.63
N ARG A 108 7.70 -14.77 -4.78
CA ARG A 108 8.91 -14.09 -5.30
C ARG A 108 9.46 -13.06 -4.33
N ARG A 109 8.60 -12.28 -3.67
CA ARG A 109 9.03 -11.30 -2.66
C ARG A 109 9.68 -11.96 -1.45
N ARG A 110 9.11 -13.07 -0.97
CA ARG A 110 9.69 -13.83 0.15
C ARG A 110 11.02 -14.47 -0.24
N GLU A 111 11.10 -15.08 -1.42
CA GLU A 111 12.34 -15.63 -1.96
C GLU A 111 13.42 -14.55 -2.07
N ALA A 112 13.10 -13.38 -2.63
CA ALA A 112 14.04 -12.26 -2.72
C ALA A 112 14.48 -11.75 -1.35
N GLU A 113 13.56 -11.65 -0.38
CA GLU A 113 13.89 -11.25 1.00
C GLU A 113 14.79 -12.28 1.70
N ASP A 114 14.54 -13.57 1.48
CA ASP A 114 15.35 -14.66 2.03
C ASP A 114 16.73 -14.72 1.37
N GLU A 115 16.84 -14.51 0.06
CA GLU A 115 18.11 -14.35 -0.65
C GLU A 115 18.90 -13.15 -0.13
N GLU A 116 18.24 -12.00 0.09
CA GLU A 116 18.86 -10.81 0.67
C GLU A 116 19.37 -11.08 2.10
N LYS A 117 18.57 -11.76 2.93
CA LYS A 117 18.97 -12.17 4.28
C LYS A 117 20.15 -13.14 4.26
N GLN A 118 20.14 -14.12 3.37
CA GLN A 118 21.24 -15.07 3.22
C GLN A 118 22.51 -14.36 2.76
N HIS A 119 22.43 -13.46 1.79
CA HIS A 119 23.56 -12.66 1.34
C HIS A 119 24.12 -11.79 2.46
N LYS A 120 23.27 -11.09 3.22
CA LYS A 120 23.68 -10.31 4.40
C LYS A 120 24.35 -11.20 5.46
N ALA A 121 23.81 -12.37 5.73
CA ALA A 121 24.37 -13.32 6.69
C ALA A 121 25.74 -13.86 6.22
N GLN A 122 25.90 -14.14 4.92
CA GLN A 122 27.17 -14.56 4.34
C GLN A 122 28.23 -13.46 4.46
N LEU A 123 27.88 -12.20 4.15
CA LEU A 123 28.79 -11.07 4.33
C LEU A 123 29.19 -10.89 5.81
N ALA A 124 28.22 -10.94 6.72
CA ALA A 124 28.49 -10.87 8.16
C ALA A 124 29.38 -12.03 8.64
N ALA A 125 29.20 -13.24 8.10
CA ALA A 125 30.05 -14.39 8.41
C ALA A 125 31.49 -14.22 7.88
N LEU A 126 31.66 -13.63 6.69
CA LEU A 126 32.98 -13.29 6.14
C LEU A 126 33.66 -12.21 6.98
N GLU A 127 32.94 -11.17 7.40
CA GLU A 127 33.44 -10.14 8.31
C GLU A 127 33.80 -10.74 9.68
N ALA A 128 32.99 -11.66 10.20
CA ALA A 128 33.22 -12.39 11.43
C ALA A 128 34.48 -13.28 11.40
N ARG A 129 34.91 -13.72 10.21
CA ARG A 129 36.14 -14.50 10.00
C ARG A 129 37.40 -13.64 9.84
N ARG A 130 37.28 -12.31 9.69
CA ARG A 130 38.47 -11.45 9.56
C ARG A 130 39.40 -11.59 10.78
N PRO A 131 40.71 -11.73 10.57
CA PRO A 131 41.66 -11.83 11.67
C PRO A 131 41.69 -10.52 12.49
N PRO A 132 41.96 -10.59 13.81
CA PRO A 132 41.98 -9.42 14.69
C PRO A 132 42.89 -8.28 14.22
N ALA A 133 44.05 -8.59 13.65
CA ALA A 133 45.00 -7.60 13.14
C ALA A 133 44.44 -6.79 11.95
N GLU A 134 43.72 -7.44 11.04
CA GLU A 134 43.07 -6.77 9.91
C GLU A 134 41.91 -5.89 10.37
N ARG A 135 41.13 -6.33 11.36
CA ARG A 135 40.10 -5.48 11.97
C ARG A 135 40.69 -4.26 12.63
N ALA A 136 41.80 -4.42 13.34
CA ALA A 136 42.51 -3.32 13.98
C ALA A 136 43.06 -2.31 12.96
N SER A 137 43.62 -2.77 11.84
CA SER A 137 44.13 -1.87 10.80
C SER A 137 43.00 -1.08 10.13
N LEU A 138 41.86 -1.71 9.84
CA LEU A 138 40.66 -1.04 9.32
C LEU A 138 40.08 -0.03 10.32
N ALA A 139 40.08 -0.35 11.62
CA ALA A 139 39.64 0.57 12.66
C ALA A 139 40.54 1.81 12.75
N VAL A 140 41.86 1.63 12.67
CA VAL A 140 42.82 2.74 12.61
C VAL A 140 42.58 3.58 11.36
N ALA A 141 42.43 2.95 10.19
CA ALA A 141 42.14 3.67 8.95
C ALA A 141 40.84 4.48 9.04
N ALA A 142 39.79 3.93 9.66
CA ALA A 142 38.54 4.64 9.88
C ALA A 142 38.72 5.89 10.79
N LEU A 143 39.53 5.79 11.84
CA LEU A 143 39.79 6.88 12.79
C LEU A 143 40.77 7.93 12.28
N SER A 144 41.64 7.58 11.33
CA SER A 144 42.66 8.45 10.74
C SER A 144 42.20 9.18 9.49
N HIS A 145 41.02 8.88 8.95
CA HIS A 145 40.53 9.54 7.74
C HIS A 145 39.86 10.89 8.07
N ASP A 146 40.53 11.99 7.76
CA ASP A 146 40.16 13.36 8.18
C ASP A 146 38.94 13.96 7.44
N GLY A 147 38.38 13.27 6.45
CA GLY A 147 37.25 13.78 5.64
C GLY A 147 35.85 13.36 6.13
N GLY A 148 35.76 12.44 7.09
CA GLY A 148 34.48 11.88 7.54
C GLY A 148 33.94 12.54 8.81
N GLU A 149 32.63 12.39 9.06
CA GLU A 149 32.02 12.74 10.34
C GLU A 149 32.71 11.95 11.49
N PRO A 150 33.29 12.63 12.50
CA PRO A 150 34.09 11.98 13.55
C PRO A 150 33.32 10.90 14.33
N LYS A 151 32.03 11.13 14.59
CA LYS A 151 31.16 10.16 15.28
C LYS A 151 30.97 8.89 14.46
N ARG A 152 30.69 9.02 13.17
CA ARG A 152 30.54 7.88 12.25
C ARG A 152 31.85 7.09 12.13
N ALA A 153 32.99 7.78 12.10
CA ALA A 153 34.31 7.16 12.09
C ALA A 153 34.56 6.32 13.37
N TYR A 154 34.27 6.90 14.54
CA TYR A 154 34.37 6.22 15.83
C TYR A 154 33.46 4.97 15.89
N CYS A 155 32.20 5.08 15.49
CA CYS A 155 31.26 3.96 15.54
C CYS A 155 31.66 2.81 14.62
N ARG A 156 32.18 3.09 13.42
CA ARG A 156 32.75 2.06 12.55
C ARG A 156 33.95 1.37 13.19
N ALA A 157 34.85 2.13 13.81
CA ALA A 157 36.01 1.57 14.49
C ALA A 157 35.61 0.70 15.69
N ARG A 158 34.63 1.15 16.49
CA ARG A 158 34.07 0.39 17.60
C ARG A 158 33.46 -0.94 17.12
N GLY A 159 32.64 -0.92 16.07
CA GLY A 159 32.06 -2.15 15.49
C GLY A 159 33.09 -3.17 14.97
N LEU A 160 34.27 -2.71 14.54
CA LEU A 160 35.38 -3.57 14.14
C LEU A 160 36.15 -4.17 15.34
N LEU A 161 36.27 -3.42 16.43
CA LEU A 161 37.07 -3.80 17.59
C LEU A 161 36.28 -4.57 18.66
N ASP A 162 34.99 -4.30 18.83
CA ASP A 162 34.13 -4.92 19.86
C ASP A 162 34.08 -6.45 19.76
N PRO A 163 33.95 -7.07 18.56
CA PRO A 163 33.92 -8.52 18.41
C PRO A 163 35.27 -9.23 18.63
N ILE A 164 36.37 -8.50 18.88
CA ILE A 164 37.68 -9.11 19.14
C ILE A 164 37.69 -9.72 20.56
N GLU A 165 37.93 -11.03 20.63
CA GLU A 165 38.00 -11.79 21.89
C GLU A 165 39.08 -11.24 22.83
N ALA A 166 38.86 -11.38 24.14
CA ALA A 166 39.75 -10.84 25.16
C ALA A 166 41.22 -11.31 25.02
N LYS A 167 41.44 -12.55 24.57
CA LYS A 167 42.77 -13.14 24.35
C LYS A 167 43.58 -12.40 23.27
N ASP A 168 42.91 -11.87 22.26
CA ASP A 168 43.54 -11.20 21.11
C ASP A 168 43.71 -9.69 21.33
N ARG A 169 43.05 -9.12 22.36
CA ARG A 169 43.13 -7.68 22.68
C ARG A 169 44.53 -7.22 23.12
N ALA A 170 45.38 -8.15 23.55
CA ALA A 170 46.76 -7.84 23.93
C ALA A 170 47.70 -7.66 22.72
N ALA A 171 47.29 -8.07 21.52
CA ALA A 171 48.09 -7.92 20.30
C ALA A 171 48.44 -6.44 20.05
N PRO A 172 49.67 -6.12 19.58
CA PRO A 172 50.16 -4.75 19.48
C PRO A 172 49.28 -3.87 18.57
N ASP A 173 48.81 -4.41 17.45
CA ASP A 173 47.95 -3.69 16.51
C ASP A 173 46.58 -3.36 17.10
N VAL A 174 45.97 -4.34 17.79
CA VAL A 174 44.67 -4.17 18.46
C VAL A 174 44.79 -3.16 19.60
N ARG A 175 45.86 -3.22 20.41
CA ARG A 175 46.13 -2.25 21.46
C ARG A 175 46.27 -0.83 20.92
N LYS A 176 46.99 -0.67 19.80
CA LYS A 176 47.15 0.63 19.13
C LYS A 176 45.81 1.18 18.65
N ALA A 177 44.99 0.34 18.02
CA ALA A 177 43.65 0.72 17.54
C ALA A 177 42.73 1.12 18.71
N LEU A 178 42.69 0.33 19.79
CA LEU A 178 41.91 0.63 20.99
C LEU A 178 42.36 1.93 21.68
N ALA A 179 43.66 2.18 21.75
CA ALA A 179 44.19 3.42 22.31
C ALA A 179 43.78 4.64 21.47
N LEU A 180 43.85 4.53 20.14
CA LEU A 180 43.40 5.58 19.24
C LEU A 180 41.89 5.83 19.36
N MET A 181 41.08 4.77 19.45
CA MET A 181 39.63 4.87 19.66
C MET A 181 39.31 5.60 20.97
N LYS A 182 39.96 5.21 22.09
CA LYS A 182 39.79 5.88 23.40
C LYS A 182 40.20 7.35 23.36
N ALA A 183 41.27 7.70 22.64
CA ALA A 183 41.69 9.09 22.48
C ALA A 183 40.63 9.94 21.75
N LYS A 184 39.87 9.34 20.83
CA LYS A 184 38.79 10.00 20.08
C LYS A 184 37.45 10.00 20.84
N GLU A 185 37.26 9.10 21.80
CA GLU A 185 36.03 8.99 22.58
C GLU A 185 35.75 10.22 23.44
N ALA A 186 36.74 10.70 24.20
CA ALA A 186 36.56 11.82 25.12
C ALA A 186 36.00 13.11 24.46
N PRO A 187 36.53 13.60 23.32
CA PRO A 187 35.95 14.77 22.66
C PRO A 187 34.55 14.51 22.11
N LEU A 188 34.27 13.31 21.57
CA LEU A 188 32.94 12.95 21.10
C LEU A 188 31.92 12.91 22.22
N LEU A 189 32.26 12.29 23.35
CA LEU A 189 31.40 12.22 24.52
C LEU A 189 31.13 13.60 25.11
N ARG A 190 32.11 14.52 25.09
CA ARG A 190 31.89 15.92 25.49
C ARG A 190 30.89 16.61 24.55
N ALA A 191 31.02 16.42 23.25
CA ALA A 191 30.09 16.97 22.27
C ALA A 191 28.67 16.40 22.46
N GLU A 192 28.53 15.08 22.64
CA GLU A 192 27.24 14.45 22.90
C GLU A 192 26.61 14.92 24.22
N ARG A 193 27.40 15.06 25.29
CA ARG A 193 26.92 15.62 26.55
C ARG A 193 26.43 17.06 26.39
N ALA A 194 27.17 17.89 25.65
CA ALA A 194 26.78 19.27 25.40
C ALA A 194 25.47 19.36 24.60
N GLU A 195 25.26 18.50 23.60
CA GLU A 195 23.99 18.44 22.87
C GLU A 195 22.86 17.88 23.74
N PHE A 196 23.13 16.83 24.51
CA PHE A 196 22.17 16.22 25.41
C PHE A 196 21.72 17.21 26.49
N GLU A 197 22.63 17.99 27.08
CA GLU A 197 22.31 19.03 28.07
C GLU A 197 21.30 20.07 27.54
N LYS A 198 21.33 20.40 26.24
CA LYS A 198 20.35 21.31 25.63
C LYS A 198 18.93 20.72 25.62
N LEU A 199 18.83 19.39 25.52
CA LEU A 199 17.57 18.64 25.40
C LEU A 199 17.15 17.96 26.71
N ARG A 200 18.03 17.96 27.71
CA ARG A 200 17.89 17.22 28.97
C ARG A 200 16.62 17.60 29.71
N GLY A 201 15.75 16.61 29.90
CA GLY A 201 14.46 16.74 30.59
C GLY A 201 14.54 16.42 32.09
N LEU A 202 13.58 16.96 32.84
CA LEU A 202 13.34 16.52 34.22
C LEU A 202 12.64 15.16 34.23
N LEU A 203 13.13 14.25 35.06
CA LEU A 203 12.51 12.96 35.35
C LEU A 203 11.58 13.07 36.55
N CYS A 204 10.34 12.64 36.35
CA CYS A 204 9.35 12.45 37.40
C CYS A 204 9.74 11.30 38.33
N ARG A 205 9.14 11.23 39.53
CA ARG A 205 9.42 10.16 40.52
C ARG A 205 9.10 8.75 40.01
N ASP A 206 8.20 8.63 39.04
CA ASP A 206 7.84 7.38 38.38
C ASP A 206 8.74 7.03 37.17
N GLY A 207 9.79 7.82 36.91
CA GLY A 207 10.72 7.62 35.80
C GLY A 207 10.27 8.18 34.45
N THR A 208 9.07 8.79 34.38
CA THR A 208 8.59 9.42 33.15
C THR A 208 9.27 10.76 32.89
N MET A 209 9.52 11.09 31.61
CA MET A 209 10.00 12.41 31.22
C MET A 209 8.86 13.42 31.31
N SER A 210 9.10 14.55 31.97
CA SER A 210 8.14 15.63 31.94
C SER A 210 8.23 16.40 30.61
N PRO A 211 7.16 16.41 29.80
CA PRO A 211 7.18 17.02 28.46
C PRO A 211 7.34 18.55 28.49
N THR A 212 7.08 19.18 29.65
CA THR A 212 7.06 20.65 29.80
C THR A 212 8.24 21.19 30.60
N CYS A 213 9.07 20.33 31.19
CA CYS A 213 10.08 20.73 32.18
C CYS A 213 11.50 20.36 31.73
N ARG A 214 12.35 21.36 31.52
CA ARG A 214 13.79 21.18 31.29
C ARG A 214 14.55 21.11 32.60
N CYS A 215 15.70 20.43 32.61
CA CYS A 215 16.57 20.31 33.79
C CYS A 215 17.06 21.61 34.41
N HIS A 216 17.06 22.71 33.64
CA HIS A 216 17.42 24.04 34.12
C HIS A 216 16.20 24.97 34.30
N GLY A 217 14.98 24.45 34.21
CA GLY A 217 13.73 25.19 34.38
C GLY A 217 13.21 25.21 35.82
N PRO A 218 12.09 25.90 36.12
CA PRO A 218 11.52 25.91 37.47
C PRO A 218 11.02 24.51 37.88
N HIS A 219 11.70 23.89 38.86
CA HIS A 219 11.43 22.52 39.35
C HIS A 219 10.01 22.32 39.94
N ARG A 220 9.24 23.41 40.12
CA ARG A 220 7.91 23.38 40.73
C ARG A 220 6.81 22.88 39.79
N GLY A 221 7.01 22.92 38.47
CA GLY A 221 5.97 22.57 37.47
C GLY A 221 5.76 21.06 37.24
N CYS A 222 6.70 20.22 37.69
CA CYS A 222 6.74 18.80 37.34
C CYS A 222 5.78 17.91 38.18
N CYS A 223 5.21 18.40 39.29
CA CYS A 223 4.91 17.51 40.43
C CYS A 223 3.58 17.68 41.16
N SER A 224 2.45 17.77 40.47
CA SER A 224 1.16 17.37 41.06
C SER A 224 0.79 15.93 40.68
N HIS A 225 1.02 15.52 39.43
CA HIS A 225 0.57 14.22 38.91
C HIS A 225 1.47 13.04 39.29
N HIS A 226 2.80 13.23 39.31
CA HIS A 226 3.79 12.15 39.49
C HIS A 226 4.46 12.10 40.87
N ARG A 227 3.85 12.70 41.90
CA ARG A 227 4.30 12.63 43.31
C ARG A 227 5.74 13.12 43.59
N GLY A 228 6.30 13.98 42.75
CA GLY A 228 7.62 14.58 42.96
C GLY A 228 8.60 14.38 41.81
N VAL A 229 9.75 15.05 41.91
CA VAL A 229 10.87 15.00 40.95
C VAL A 229 11.84 13.92 41.41
N ALA A 230 12.23 12.99 40.54
CA ALA A 230 13.32 12.04 40.81
C ALA A 230 14.70 12.71 40.62
N GLY A 231 14.80 13.56 39.60
CA GLY A 231 16.01 14.28 39.28
C GLY A 231 16.05 14.64 37.80
N CYS A 232 17.26 14.89 37.32
CA CYS A 232 17.52 15.12 35.91
C CYS A 232 17.91 13.83 35.21
N GLU A 233 17.52 13.67 33.95
CA GLU A 233 17.96 12.55 33.10
C GLU A 233 19.50 12.41 33.15
N PRO A 234 20.09 11.23 33.37
CA PRO A 234 21.55 11.12 33.52
C PRO A 234 22.28 11.51 32.21
N LEU A 235 23.48 12.07 32.34
CA LEU A 235 24.31 12.38 31.17
C LEU A 235 24.78 11.08 30.48
N PRO A 236 24.93 11.06 29.15
CA PRO A 236 25.48 9.91 28.46
C PRO A 236 26.89 9.59 28.96
N THR A 237 27.15 8.31 29.21
CA THR A 237 28.45 7.78 29.65
C THR A 237 29.27 7.23 28.50
N GLU A 238 28.63 6.99 27.35
CA GLU A 238 29.24 6.42 26.14
C GLU A 238 28.75 7.16 24.90
N VAL A 239 29.54 7.09 23.83
CA VAL A 239 29.16 7.62 22.52
C VAL A 239 28.09 6.72 21.90
N SER A 240 26.94 7.30 21.53
CA SER A 240 25.80 6.53 20.98
C SER A 240 26.05 6.16 19.52
N CYS A 241 26.22 4.87 19.23
CA CYS A 241 26.40 4.36 17.88
C CYS A 241 25.11 3.76 17.30
N PRO A 242 24.77 4.07 16.04
CA PRO A 242 23.59 3.52 15.36
C PRO A 242 23.78 2.05 14.97
#